data_AF-A0A7X9I4C6-F1
#
_entry.id   AF-A0A7X9I4C6-F1
#
_cell.length_a   1.000
_cell.length_b   1.000
_cell.length_c   1.000
_cell.angle_alpha   90.00
_cell.angle_beta   90.00
_cell.angle_gamma   90.00
#
_symmetry.space_group_name_H-M   'P 1'
#
loop_
_entity.id
_entity.type
_entity.pdbx_description
1 polymer ?
#
loop_
_entity_poly.entity_id
_entity_poly.type
_entity_poly.pdbx_seq_one_letter_code
_entity_poly.pdbx_strand_id
1 'polypeptide(L)'
;MDAVRLFRAWSMVDNFLGQEQVRIDWFVIGRTAPPAPYEELIRDYDQEDENACYDEILANELFIETEIDELKKYLFSRHQIALQSEAVEVPIKPGTLSYGLLLISGEKGFYGLVEEADYDLSFSVLGHYDVQEVKPPRLLHQEDLELGSNFLARVFEHLNIKGIERDEVHDLLKKIYAEQGLKVVTDKLST
;
A
#
# COMPACT_ATOMS: atom_id res chain seq x y z
N MET A 1 -7.51 -29.33 -26.03
CA MET A 1 -7.50 -27.90 -25.69
C MET A 1 -6.30 -27.72 -24.80
N ASP A 2 -5.44 -26.75 -25.11
CA ASP A 2 -4.32 -26.44 -24.22
C ASP A 2 -4.87 -25.81 -22.94
N ALA A 3 -4.30 -26.16 -21.79
CA ALA A 3 -4.73 -25.62 -20.51
C ALA A 3 -4.51 -24.10 -20.47
N VAL A 4 -5.49 -23.36 -19.93
CA VAL A 4 -5.37 -21.92 -19.76
C VAL A 4 -4.19 -21.60 -18.83
N ARG A 5 -3.39 -20.59 -19.21
CA ARG A 5 -2.26 -20.11 -18.40
C ARG A 5 -2.62 -18.77 -17.81
N LEU A 6 -2.60 -18.71 -16.49
CA LEU A 6 -2.86 -17.51 -15.72
C LEU A 6 -1.56 -16.96 -15.13
N PHE A 7 -1.52 -15.64 -14.93
CA PHE A 7 -0.32 -14.95 -14.48
C PHE A 7 -0.63 -13.92 -13.41
N ARG A 8 0.30 -13.79 -12.46
CA ARG A 8 0.45 -12.61 -11.61
C ARG A 8 1.46 -11.69 -12.26
N ALA A 9 1.28 -10.39 -12.10
CA ALA A 9 2.17 -9.41 -12.68
C ALA A 9 2.45 -8.27 -11.71
N TRP A 10 3.68 -7.77 -11.70
CA TRP A 10 4.09 -6.66 -10.84
C TRP A 10 5.19 -5.84 -11.50
N SER A 11 5.37 -4.61 -11.03
CA SER A 11 6.47 -3.74 -11.40
C SER A 11 7.20 -3.23 -10.16
N MET A 12 8.49 -2.97 -10.30
CA MET A 12 9.26 -2.17 -9.34
C MET A 12 9.37 -0.75 -9.89
N VAL A 13 8.89 0.23 -9.13
CA VAL A 13 8.84 1.64 -9.54
C VAL A 13 9.68 2.46 -8.58
N ASP A 14 10.69 3.13 -9.11
CA ASP A 14 11.60 3.96 -8.32
C ASP A 14 11.00 5.35 -8.07
N ASN A 15 11.34 5.97 -6.93
CA ASN A 15 10.91 7.32 -6.54
C ASN A 15 9.38 7.51 -6.53
N PHE A 16 8.63 6.46 -6.26
CA PHE A 16 7.17 6.50 -6.21
C PHE A 16 6.68 6.97 -4.84
N LEU A 17 5.89 8.05 -4.80
CA LEU A 17 5.35 8.64 -3.57
C LEU A 17 6.40 8.94 -2.48
N GLY A 18 7.61 9.34 -2.88
CA GLY A 18 8.71 9.68 -1.96
C GLY A 18 9.42 8.47 -1.34
N GLN A 19 9.07 7.25 -1.75
CA GLN A 19 9.80 6.03 -1.41
C GLN A 19 10.85 5.73 -2.47
N GLU A 20 12.00 5.17 -2.07
CA GLU A 20 13.09 4.85 -3.01
C GLU A 20 12.62 3.88 -4.09
N GLN A 21 11.88 2.84 -3.70
CA GLN A 21 11.38 1.82 -4.61
C GLN A 21 10.10 1.19 -4.05
N VAL A 22 9.07 1.08 -4.90
CA VAL A 22 7.76 0.55 -4.55
C VAL A 22 7.38 -0.59 -5.50
N ARG A 23 6.86 -1.67 -4.95
CA ARG A 23 6.23 -2.74 -5.73
C ARG A 23 4.78 -2.36 -6.03
N ILE A 24 4.40 -2.39 -7.30
CA ILE A 24 3.01 -2.28 -7.73
C ILE A 24 2.58 -3.64 -8.28
N ASP A 25 1.61 -4.28 -7.64
CA ASP A 25 0.98 -5.51 -8.11
C ASP A 25 -0.20 -5.16 -9.00
N TRP A 26 -0.15 -5.59 -10.26
CA TRP A 26 -1.18 -5.31 -11.25
C TRP A 26 -2.23 -6.41 -11.22
N PHE A 27 -3.49 -6.05 -11.45
CA PHE A 27 -4.59 -7.01 -11.51
C PHE A 27 -5.72 -6.51 -12.42
N VAL A 28 -6.41 -7.46 -13.05
CA VAL A 28 -7.53 -7.19 -13.97
C VAL A 28 -8.77 -6.86 -13.15
N ILE A 29 -9.54 -5.89 -13.62
CA ILE A 29 -10.86 -5.55 -13.06
C ILE A 29 -11.94 -5.57 -14.14
N GLY A 30 -13.19 -5.75 -13.71
CA GLY A 30 -14.35 -5.61 -14.61
C GLY A 30 -14.43 -6.66 -15.71
N ARG A 31 -13.78 -7.82 -15.53
CA ARG A 31 -13.86 -8.93 -16.49
C ARG A 31 -15.31 -9.42 -16.58
N THR A 32 -15.84 -9.53 -17.81
CA THR A 32 -17.25 -9.91 -18.05
C THR A 32 -17.49 -11.41 -18.13
N ALA A 33 -16.44 -12.20 -18.40
CA ALA A 33 -16.47 -13.65 -18.44
C ALA A 33 -15.12 -14.21 -17.98
N PRO A 34 -15.09 -15.33 -17.25
CA PRO A 34 -13.84 -15.86 -16.71
C PRO A 34 -12.89 -16.34 -17.81
N PRO A 35 -11.57 -16.38 -17.56
CA PRO A 35 -10.58 -16.86 -18.53
C PRO A 35 -10.81 -18.30 -19.01
N ALA A 36 -11.44 -19.11 -18.16
CA ALA A 36 -11.86 -20.50 -18.39
C ALA A 36 -12.95 -20.86 -17.36
N PRO A 37 -13.62 -22.04 -17.47
CA PRO A 37 -14.57 -22.49 -16.45
C PRO A 37 -13.94 -22.53 -15.05
N TYR A 38 -14.69 -22.10 -14.03
CA TYR A 38 -14.16 -22.01 -12.66
C TYR A 38 -13.76 -23.36 -12.07
N GLU A 39 -14.43 -24.43 -12.51
CA GLU A 39 -14.11 -25.82 -12.18
C GLU A 39 -12.71 -26.24 -12.66
N GLU A 40 -12.18 -25.57 -13.69
CA GLU A 40 -10.82 -25.76 -14.18
C GLU A 40 -9.83 -24.81 -13.49
N LEU A 41 -10.28 -23.62 -13.09
CA LEU A 41 -9.44 -22.57 -12.53
C LEU A 41 -9.20 -22.70 -11.03
N ILE A 42 -10.20 -23.17 -10.28
CA ILE A 42 -10.23 -23.13 -8.82
C ILE A 42 -10.32 -24.57 -8.31
N ARG A 43 -9.47 -24.90 -7.34
CA ARG A 43 -9.37 -26.25 -6.78
C ARG A 43 -10.59 -26.52 -5.91
N ASP A 44 -11.23 -27.66 -6.14
CA ASP A 44 -12.41 -28.12 -5.41
C ASP A 44 -13.55 -27.08 -5.45
N TYR A 45 -13.67 -26.35 -6.56
CA TYR A 45 -14.70 -25.33 -6.74
C TYR A 45 -16.11 -25.91 -6.61
N ASP A 46 -16.90 -25.29 -5.75
CA ASP A 46 -18.32 -25.54 -5.58
C ASP A 46 -19.05 -24.19 -5.61
N GLN A 47 -19.92 -24.02 -6.60
CA GLN A 47 -20.69 -22.78 -6.77
C GLN A 47 -21.62 -22.51 -5.57
N GLU A 48 -22.00 -23.55 -4.82
CA GLU A 48 -22.85 -23.42 -3.63
C GLU A 48 -22.05 -23.08 -2.36
N ASP A 49 -20.71 -23.03 -2.42
CA ASP A 49 -19.87 -22.59 -1.30
C ASP A 49 -20.05 -21.08 -1.04
N GLU A 50 -20.14 -20.70 0.24
CA GLU A 50 -20.30 -19.30 0.64
C GLU A 50 -19.12 -18.40 0.23
N ASN A 51 -17.95 -18.99 0.00
CA ASN A 51 -16.73 -18.30 -0.42
C ASN A 51 -16.49 -18.35 -1.93
N ALA A 52 -17.35 -19.04 -2.70
CA ALA A 52 -17.19 -19.18 -4.15
C ALA A 52 -16.99 -17.83 -4.84
N CYS A 53 -17.76 -16.81 -4.44
CA CYS A 53 -17.65 -15.47 -5.01
C CYS A 53 -16.28 -14.82 -4.78
N TYR A 54 -15.59 -15.12 -3.67
CA TYR A 54 -14.26 -14.59 -3.38
C TYR A 54 -13.19 -15.29 -4.22
N ASP A 55 -13.30 -16.59 -4.39
CA ASP A 55 -12.39 -17.36 -5.24
C ASP A 55 -12.57 -17.02 -6.73
N GLU A 56 -13.80 -16.73 -7.16
CA GLU A 56 -14.09 -16.22 -8.51
C GLU A 56 -13.44 -14.85 -8.76
N ILE A 57 -13.49 -13.93 -7.78
CA ILE A 57 -12.81 -12.64 -7.88
C ILE A 57 -11.30 -12.85 -8.06
N LEU A 58 -10.69 -13.74 -7.26
CA LEU A 58 -9.28 -14.10 -7.38
C LEU A 58 -8.95 -14.70 -8.77
N ALA A 59 -9.79 -15.57 -9.31
CA ALA A 59 -9.55 -16.16 -10.62
C ALA A 59 -9.66 -15.11 -11.75
N ASN A 60 -10.61 -14.19 -11.63
CA ASN A 60 -10.88 -13.17 -12.65
C ASN A 60 -9.84 -12.04 -12.70
N GLU A 61 -9.17 -11.75 -11.58
CA GLU A 61 -8.17 -10.69 -11.49
C GLU A 61 -6.81 -11.08 -12.09
N LEU A 62 -6.58 -12.38 -12.33
CA LEU A 62 -5.36 -12.88 -12.96
C LEU A 62 -5.36 -12.57 -14.47
N PHE A 63 -4.14 -12.41 -15.01
CA PHE A 63 -3.95 -12.14 -16.42
C PHE A 63 -3.88 -13.43 -17.23
N ILE A 64 -4.38 -13.39 -18.46
CA ILE A 64 -4.01 -14.35 -19.50
C ILE A 64 -2.74 -13.88 -20.25
N GLU A 65 -2.14 -14.78 -21.04
CA GLU A 65 -0.87 -14.51 -21.73
C GLU A 65 -0.92 -13.28 -22.66
N THR A 66 -2.01 -13.09 -23.41
CA THR A 66 -2.15 -11.93 -24.29
C THR A 66 -2.25 -10.61 -23.53
N GLU A 67 -2.90 -10.61 -22.36
CA GLU A 67 -3.03 -9.44 -21.51
C GLU A 67 -1.68 -9.04 -20.88
N ILE A 68 -0.84 -10.02 -20.51
CA ILE A 68 0.54 -9.77 -20.07
C ILE A 68 1.35 -9.08 -21.17
N ASP A 69 1.25 -9.55 -22.41
CA ASP A 69 1.98 -8.98 -23.54
C ASP A 69 1.53 -7.54 -23.84
N GLU A 70 0.23 -7.27 -23.76
CA GLU A 70 -0.33 -5.92 -23.91
C GLU A 70 0.12 -5.00 -22.77
N LEU A 71 -0.05 -5.42 -21.50
CA LEU A 71 0.33 -4.64 -20.34
C LEU A 71 1.83 -4.31 -20.33
N LYS A 72 2.67 -5.29 -20.68
CA LYS A 72 4.13 -5.11 -20.75
C LYS A 72 4.51 -4.03 -21.77
N LYS A 73 3.87 -4.03 -22.95
CA LYS A 73 4.12 -3.02 -24.00
C LYS A 73 3.62 -1.65 -23.56
N TYR A 74 2.45 -1.59 -22.92
CA TYR A 74 1.88 -0.36 -22.40
C TYR A 74 2.80 0.29 -21.36
N LEU A 75 3.14 -0.46 -20.30
CA LEU A 75 3.97 0.03 -19.20
C LEU A 75 5.35 0.48 -19.67
N PHE A 76 5.96 -0.28 -20.58
CA PHE A 76 7.27 0.08 -21.10
C PHE A 76 7.22 1.32 -21.99
N SER A 77 6.27 1.39 -22.94
CA SER A 77 6.22 2.49 -23.90
C SER A 77 5.79 3.81 -23.26
N ARG A 78 4.79 3.77 -22.37
CA ARG A 78 4.17 4.95 -21.76
C ARG A 78 4.88 5.41 -20.49
N HIS A 79 5.28 4.49 -19.63
CA HIS A 79 5.81 4.81 -18.31
C HIS A 79 7.30 4.48 -18.15
N GLN A 80 7.93 3.85 -19.13
CA GLN A 80 9.29 3.30 -19.00
C GLN A 80 9.42 2.32 -17.82
N ILE A 81 8.32 1.64 -17.47
CA ILE A 81 8.25 0.67 -16.37
C ILE A 81 8.38 -0.74 -16.94
N ALA A 82 9.24 -1.55 -16.34
CA ALA A 82 9.36 -2.96 -16.67
C ALA A 82 8.31 -3.80 -15.92
N LEU A 83 7.56 -4.62 -16.66
CA LEU A 83 6.64 -5.60 -16.08
C LEU A 83 7.37 -6.92 -15.81
N GLN A 84 7.22 -7.43 -14.59
CA GLN A 84 7.53 -8.80 -14.20
C GLN A 84 6.24 -9.62 -14.15
N SER A 85 6.31 -10.91 -14.47
CA SER A 85 5.18 -11.81 -14.34
C SER A 85 5.61 -13.22 -13.96
N GLU A 86 4.71 -13.92 -13.30
CA GLU A 86 4.87 -15.31 -12.87
C GLU A 86 3.62 -16.10 -13.22
N ALA A 87 3.81 -17.30 -13.77
CA ALA A 87 2.71 -18.21 -14.05
C ALA A 87 2.12 -18.75 -12.74
N VAL A 88 0.80 -18.76 -12.64
CA VAL A 88 0.08 -19.31 -11.50
C VAL A 88 -0.20 -20.78 -11.73
N GLU A 89 0.00 -21.61 -10.69
CA GLU A 89 -0.42 -23.00 -10.72
C GLU A 89 -1.94 -23.08 -10.74
N VAL A 90 -2.49 -23.69 -11.79
CA VAL A 90 -3.91 -23.97 -11.95
C VAL A 90 -4.13 -25.48 -11.76
N PRO A 91 -5.12 -25.91 -10.96
CA PRO A 91 -6.14 -25.10 -10.28
C PRO A 91 -5.60 -24.37 -9.02
N ILE A 92 -6.03 -23.11 -8.89
CA ILE A 92 -5.68 -22.16 -7.83
C ILE A 92 -6.27 -22.65 -6.51
N LYS A 93 -5.53 -22.46 -5.41
CA LYS A 93 -6.03 -22.78 -4.07
C LYS A 93 -6.99 -21.69 -3.56
N PRO A 94 -8.16 -22.07 -3.02
CA PRO A 94 -9.07 -21.15 -2.36
C PRO A 94 -8.40 -20.32 -1.25
N GLY A 95 -8.96 -19.15 -0.98
CA GLY A 95 -8.53 -18.30 0.15
C GLY A 95 -7.15 -17.65 0.01
N THR A 96 -6.62 -17.58 -1.21
CA THR A 96 -5.39 -16.82 -1.49
C THR A 96 -5.70 -15.31 -1.52
N LEU A 97 -4.70 -14.46 -1.25
CA LEU A 97 -4.85 -13.01 -1.35
C LEU A 97 -5.36 -12.59 -2.75
N SER A 98 -6.42 -11.79 -2.77
CA SER A 98 -6.98 -11.12 -3.95
C SER A 98 -6.95 -9.60 -3.78
N TYR A 99 -6.46 -8.90 -4.80
CA TYR A 99 -6.43 -7.44 -4.82
C TYR A 99 -7.81 -6.84 -5.11
N GLY A 100 -8.66 -7.54 -5.85
CA GLY A 100 -10.07 -7.21 -6.02
C GLY A 100 -10.82 -7.16 -4.68
N LEU A 101 -10.55 -8.09 -3.77
CA LEU A 101 -11.12 -8.06 -2.43
C LEU A 101 -10.62 -6.88 -1.59
N LEU A 102 -9.32 -6.56 -1.65
CA LEU A 102 -8.76 -5.37 -0.98
C LEU A 102 -9.43 -4.08 -1.48
N LEU A 103 -9.65 -3.99 -2.80
CA LEU A 103 -10.32 -2.85 -3.41
C LEU A 103 -11.75 -2.70 -2.89
N ILE A 104 -12.51 -3.80 -2.83
CA ILE A 104 -13.90 -3.80 -2.33
C ILE A 104 -13.97 -3.51 -0.83
N SER A 105 -12.96 -3.92 -0.04
CA SER A 105 -12.90 -3.60 1.39
C SER A 105 -12.55 -2.14 1.68
N GLY A 106 -12.23 -1.34 0.65
CA GLY A 106 -11.89 0.07 0.80
C GLY A 106 -10.46 0.32 1.29
N GLU A 107 -9.55 -0.63 1.04
CA GLU A 107 -8.13 -0.37 1.24
C GLU A 107 -7.65 0.82 0.40
N LYS A 108 -6.54 1.41 0.80
CA LYS A 108 -5.88 2.48 0.03
C LYS A 108 -4.76 1.88 -0.82
N GLY A 109 -4.07 2.73 -1.58
CA GLY A 109 -2.87 2.31 -2.33
C GLY A 109 -3.20 1.71 -3.67
N PHE A 110 -4.12 2.31 -4.42
CA PHE A 110 -4.46 1.89 -5.77
C PHE A 110 -3.98 2.91 -6.81
N TYR A 111 -3.46 2.40 -7.91
CA TYR A 111 -3.04 3.16 -9.09
C TYR A 111 -3.97 2.82 -10.25
N GLY A 112 -4.75 3.80 -10.70
CA GLY A 112 -5.73 3.65 -11.76
C GLY A 112 -5.15 3.83 -13.16
N LEU A 113 -4.52 2.79 -13.73
CA LEU A 113 -4.10 2.84 -15.15
C LEU A 113 -5.29 3.11 -16.07
N VAL A 114 -6.44 2.47 -15.81
CA VAL A 114 -7.69 2.64 -16.56
C VAL A 114 -8.24 4.07 -16.54
N GLU A 115 -7.79 4.92 -15.63
CA GLU A 115 -8.23 6.31 -15.49
C GLU A 115 -7.38 7.29 -16.32
N GLU A 116 -6.30 6.80 -16.94
CA GLU A 116 -5.42 7.61 -17.78
C GLU A 116 -6.09 7.99 -19.11
N ALA A 117 -5.86 9.23 -19.56
CA ALA A 117 -6.54 9.78 -20.73
C ALA A 117 -6.18 9.07 -22.06
N ASP A 118 -5.04 8.41 -22.12
CA ASP A 118 -4.50 7.71 -23.28
C ASP A 118 -4.43 6.19 -23.08
N TYR A 119 -5.23 5.67 -22.14
CA TYR A 119 -5.37 4.24 -21.89
C TYR A 119 -5.91 3.50 -23.13
N ASP A 120 -5.15 2.53 -23.63
CA ASP A 120 -5.42 1.81 -24.89
C ASP A 120 -5.37 0.27 -24.78
N LEU A 121 -5.32 -0.26 -23.55
CA LEU A 121 -5.41 -1.70 -23.30
C LEU A 121 -6.82 -2.24 -23.57
N SER A 122 -6.90 -3.51 -24.01
CA SER A 122 -8.18 -4.17 -24.33
C SER A 122 -9.00 -4.62 -23.11
N PHE A 123 -8.44 -4.50 -21.92
CA PHE A 123 -9.02 -4.88 -20.62
C PHE A 123 -8.78 -3.75 -19.62
N SER A 124 -9.47 -3.76 -18.48
CA SER A 124 -9.26 -2.78 -17.42
C SER A 124 -8.28 -3.32 -16.37
N VAL A 125 -7.29 -2.52 -15.99
CA VAL A 125 -6.25 -2.90 -15.04
C VAL A 125 -6.09 -1.84 -13.95
N LEU A 126 -5.87 -2.30 -12.73
CA LEU A 126 -5.44 -1.48 -11.60
C LEU A 126 -4.10 -2.00 -11.08
N GLY A 127 -3.35 -1.12 -10.44
CA GLY A 127 -2.20 -1.47 -9.62
C GLY A 127 -2.52 -1.30 -8.15
N HIS A 128 -2.11 -2.24 -7.30
CA HIS A 128 -2.08 -2.06 -5.86
C HIS A 128 -0.63 -1.88 -5.39
N TYR A 129 -0.39 -0.94 -4.49
CA TYR A 129 0.90 -0.69 -3.88
C TYR A 129 0.73 -0.50 -2.37
N ASP A 130 1.62 -1.10 -1.61
CA ASP A 130 1.74 -0.83 -0.18
C ASP A 130 2.91 0.12 0.03
N VAL A 131 2.60 1.38 0.31
CA VAL A 131 3.57 2.32 0.86
C VAL A 131 3.19 2.54 2.32
N GLN A 132 4.12 2.29 3.23
CA GLN A 132 3.94 2.79 4.59
C GLN A 132 3.73 4.30 4.48
N GLU A 133 2.58 4.80 4.97
CA GLU A 133 2.37 6.23 5.12
C GLU A 133 3.59 6.75 5.88
N VAL A 134 4.45 7.53 5.20
CA VAL A 134 5.48 8.30 5.87
C VAL A 134 4.70 9.26 6.74
N LYS A 135 4.49 8.88 8.00
CA LYS A 135 3.79 9.73 8.96
C LYS A 135 4.50 11.07 8.86
N PRO A 136 3.79 12.16 8.54
CA PRO A 136 4.42 13.47 8.52
C PRO A 136 5.16 13.60 9.85
N PRO A 137 6.41 14.12 9.83
CA PRO A 137 7.22 14.19 11.04
C PRO A 137 6.33 14.75 12.14
N ARG A 138 6.21 14.01 13.24
CA ARG A 138 5.44 14.48 14.39
C ARG A 138 6.13 15.76 14.86
N LEU A 139 5.52 16.90 14.58
CA LEU A 139 6.04 18.21 14.97
C LEU A 139 5.34 18.63 16.25
N LEU A 140 6.13 19.03 17.26
CA LEU A 140 5.58 19.73 18.41
C LEU A 140 5.13 21.13 17.97
N HIS A 141 3.95 21.54 18.42
CA HIS A 141 3.56 22.94 18.35
C HIS A 141 4.48 23.78 19.26
N GLN A 142 4.66 25.06 18.92
CA GLN A 142 5.49 25.97 19.71
C GLN A 142 5.05 26.00 21.18
N GLU A 143 3.75 25.98 21.45
CA GLU A 143 3.20 25.97 22.81
C GLU A 143 3.63 24.72 23.61
N ASP A 144 3.60 23.54 22.98
CA ASP A 144 4.05 22.29 23.61
C ASP A 144 5.58 22.30 23.85
N LEU A 145 6.36 22.91 22.94
CA LEU A 145 7.81 23.11 23.11
C LEU A 145 8.10 23.99 24.32
N GLU A 146 7.41 25.11 24.47
CA GLU A 146 7.60 26.01 25.61
C GLU A 146 7.22 25.33 26.94
N LEU A 147 6.14 24.54 26.97
CA LEU A 147 5.76 23.77 28.14
C LEU A 147 6.83 22.73 28.50
N GLY A 148 7.33 21.99 27.51
CA GLY A 148 8.41 21.02 27.70
C GLY A 148 9.70 21.67 28.20
N SER A 149 10.09 22.80 27.62
CA SER A 149 11.29 23.55 27.98
C SER A 149 11.22 24.05 29.43
N ASN A 150 10.07 24.60 29.83
CA ASN A 150 9.84 25.05 31.20
C ASN A 150 9.86 23.90 32.21
N PHE A 151 9.30 22.74 31.86
CA PHE A 151 9.36 21.55 32.70
C PHE A 151 10.80 21.06 32.88
N LEU A 152 11.56 20.92 31.81
CA LEU A 152 12.95 20.49 31.86
C LEU A 152 13.85 21.47 32.62
N ALA A 153 13.62 22.78 32.47
CA ALA A 153 14.34 23.78 33.26
C ALA A 153 14.18 23.57 34.77
N ARG A 154 12.97 23.25 35.23
CA ARG A 154 12.70 22.93 36.65
C ARG A 154 13.35 21.63 37.09
N VAL A 155 13.37 20.62 36.23
CA VAL A 155 14.05 19.34 36.50
C VAL A 155 15.55 19.57 36.64
N PHE A 156 16.17 20.32 35.74
CA PHE A 156 17.59 20.64 35.79
C PHE A 156 17.96 21.43 37.04
N GLU A 157 17.14 22.39 37.45
CA GLU A 157 17.32 23.12 38.70
C GLU A 157 17.31 22.18 39.92
N HIS A 158 16.33 21.27 40.02
CA HIS A 158 16.25 20.30 41.12
C HIS A 158 17.41 19.30 41.14
N LEU A 159 17.96 18.97 39.98
CA LEU A 159 19.10 18.07 39.83
C LEU A 159 20.46 18.81 39.86
N ASN A 160 20.45 20.14 40.03
CA ASN A 160 21.64 21.00 39.97
C ASN A 160 22.47 20.83 38.67
N ILE A 161 21.79 20.57 37.55
CA ILE A 161 22.37 20.50 36.21
C ILE A 161 22.41 21.91 35.62
N LYS A 162 23.55 22.34 35.08
CA LYS A 162 23.78 23.70 34.55
C LYS A 162 24.38 23.64 33.15
N GLY A 163 24.21 24.72 32.39
CA GLY A 163 24.91 24.93 31.11
C GLY A 163 24.26 24.28 29.89
N ILE A 164 22.96 23.94 29.96
CA ILE A 164 22.20 23.47 28.79
C ILE A 164 21.52 24.68 28.15
N GLU A 165 21.76 24.89 26.85
CA GLU A 165 21.17 26.00 26.11
C GLU A 165 19.71 25.71 25.71
N ARG A 166 18.92 26.76 25.53
CA ARG A 166 17.49 26.61 25.18
C ARG A 166 17.29 25.87 23.86
N ASP A 167 18.14 26.12 22.87
CA ASP A 167 18.06 25.46 21.57
C ASP A 167 18.35 23.97 21.67
N GLU A 168 19.31 23.56 22.51
CA GLU A 168 19.59 22.15 22.80
C GLU A 168 18.38 21.47 23.46
N VAL A 169 17.68 22.16 24.37
CA VAL A 169 16.45 21.67 24.98
C VAL A 169 15.34 21.52 23.93
N HIS A 170 15.19 22.48 23.02
CA HIS A 170 14.19 22.43 21.97
C HIS A 170 14.45 21.26 21.01
N ASP A 171 15.69 21.03 20.62
CA ASP A 171 16.05 19.93 19.73
C ASP A 171 15.89 18.58 20.40
N LEU A 172 16.23 18.47 21.69
CA LEU A 172 15.94 17.27 22.48
C LEU A 172 14.44 16.97 22.56
N LEU A 173 13.60 17.98 22.83
CA LEU A 173 12.15 17.82 22.90
C LEU A 173 11.55 17.39 21.55
N LYS A 174 11.97 18.02 20.45
CA LYS A 174 11.56 17.61 19.09
C LYS A 174 11.94 16.16 18.82
N LYS A 175 13.16 15.75 19.18
CA LYS A 175 13.64 14.37 18.99
C LYS A 175 12.80 13.37 19.80
N ILE A 176 12.60 13.63 21.10
CA ILE A 176 11.78 12.77 21.97
C ILE A 176 10.35 12.63 21.43
N TYR A 177 9.75 13.74 20.98
CA TYR A 177 8.39 13.69 20.41
C TYR A 177 8.33 12.94 19.07
N ALA A 178 9.31 13.14 18.19
CA ALA A 178 9.39 12.43 16.92
C ALA A 178 9.55 10.91 17.13
N GLU A 179 10.41 10.49 18.05
CA GLU A 179 10.73 9.08 18.31
C GLU A 179 9.65 8.38 19.16
N GLN A 180 9.10 9.06 20.18
CA GLN A 180 8.29 8.41 21.22
C GLN A 180 6.87 8.98 21.34
N GLY A 181 6.57 10.10 20.68
CA GLY A 181 5.27 10.76 20.77
C GLY A 181 4.96 11.40 22.14
N LEU A 182 5.97 11.58 22.99
CA LEU A 182 5.81 12.13 24.34
C LEU A 182 5.84 13.66 24.33
N LYS A 183 4.90 14.29 25.03
CA LYS A 183 4.89 15.74 25.26
C LYS A 183 4.42 16.08 26.66
N VAL A 184 4.80 17.26 27.14
CA VAL A 184 4.35 17.80 28.43
C VAL A 184 3.05 18.55 28.23
N VAL A 185 2.07 18.30 29.09
CA VAL A 185 0.79 19.01 29.12
C VAL A 185 0.54 19.55 30.53
N THR A 186 -0.16 20.68 30.62
CA THR A 186 -0.64 21.21 31.90
C THR A 186 -2.06 20.74 32.16
N ASP A 187 -2.29 20.09 33.29
CA ASP A 187 -3.65 19.83 33.75
C ASP A 187 -4.31 21.15 34.17
N LYS A 188 -5.36 21.55 33.46
CA LYS A 188 -6.29 22.56 33.97
C LYS A 188 -7.18 21.86 34.99
N LEU A 189 -6.81 21.93 36.27
CA LEU A 189 -7.75 21.65 37.35
C LEU A 189 -8.96 22.57 37.15
N SER A 190 -10.10 21.99 36.79
CA SER A 190 -11.36 22.72 36.70
C SER A 190 -11.73 23.17 38.10
N THR A 191 -11.52 24.46 38.37
CA THR A 191 -12.08 25.16 39.53
C THR A 191 -13.56 25.39 39.34
#